data_AF-A0A2N6EUH5-F1
#
_entry.id   AF-A0A2N6EUH5-F1
#
_cell.length_a   1.000
_cell.length_b   1.000
_cell.length_c   1.000
_cell.angle_alpha   90.00
_cell.angle_beta   90.00
_cell.angle_gamma   90.00
#
_symmetry.space_group_name_H-M   'P 1'
#
loop_
_entity.id
_entity.type
_entity.pdbx_description
1 polymer ?
#
loop_
_entity_poly.entity_id
_entity_poly.type
_entity_poly.pdbx_seq_one_letter_code
_entity_poly.pdbx_strand_id
1 'polypeptide(L)' 'MSVEELQAAVMALSTEEKQQFILNALPGLAKEAMQDSSFMMQLLPVFLGIVKESGLDIQQLLQFAALQGGLSSSN' A
#
# COMPACT_ATOMS: atom_id res chain seq x y z
N MET A 1 23.44 6.71 -0.08
CA MET A 1 22.41 6.41 0.92
C MET A 1 22.12 4.93 0.84
N SER A 2 22.28 4.20 1.94
CA SER A 2 21.85 2.80 2.04
C SER A 2 20.32 2.71 2.12
N VAL A 3 19.76 1.52 1.91
CA VAL A 3 18.31 1.28 2.10
C VAL A 3 17.90 1.56 3.54
N GLU A 4 18.77 1.22 4.50
CA GLU A 4 18.55 1.48 5.93
C GLU A 4 18.52 2.98 6.23
N GLU A 5 19.43 3.76 5.66
CA GLU A 5 19.45 5.22 5.78
C GLU A 5 18.20 5.86 5.15
N LEU A 6 17.75 5.36 3.99
CA LEU A 6 16.51 5.80 3.36
C LEU A 6 15.29 5.51 4.24
N GLN A 7 15.21 4.30 4.80
CA GLN A 7 14.12 3.91 5.68
C GLN A 7 14.09 4.80 6.93
N ALA A 8 15.24 5.04 7.56
CA ALA A 8 15.34 5.93 8.71
C ALA A 8 14.86 7.35 8.37
N ALA A 9 15.24 7.88 7.20
CA ALA A 9 14.81 9.19 6.74
C ALA A 9 13.28 9.25 6.53
N VAL A 10 12.68 8.25 5.88
CA VAL A 10 11.22 8.20 5.67
C VAL A 10 10.46 8.04 6.99
N MET A 11 11.00 7.28 7.94
CA MET A 11 10.37 7.12 9.26
C MET A 11 10.44 8.41 10.11
N ALA A 12 11.40 9.29 9.85
CA ALA A 12 11.54 10.58 10.55
C ALA A 12 10.59 11.67 10.03
N LEU A 13 9.93 11.47 8.89
CA LEU A 13 8.96 12.42 8.30
C LEU A 13 7.75 12.69 9.20
N SER A 14 7.11 13.86 9.01
CA SER A 14 5.81 14.16 9.62
C SER A 14 4.72 13.21 9.12
N THR A 15 3.56 13.20 9.78
CA THR A 15 2.41 12.41 9.32
C THR A 15 1.94 12.84 7.92
N GLU A 16 1.85 14.15 7.65
CA GLU A 16 1.46 14.64 6.33
C GLU A 16 2.47 14.25 5.26
N GLU A 17 3.76 14.35 5.56
CA GLU A 17 4.84 13.98 4.65
C GLU A 17 4.84 12.46 4.37
N LYS A 18 4.58 11.63 5.38
CA LYS A 18 4.41 10.17 5.20
C LYS A 18 3.23 9.85 4.29
N GLN A 19 2.10 10.53 4.45
CA GLN A 19 0.93 10.33 3.58
C GLN A 19 1.27 10.70 2.13
N GLN A 20 1.90 11.85 1.91
CA GLN A 20 2.35 12.27 0.57
C GLN A 20 3.35 11.28 -0.02
N PHE A 21 4.31 10.81 0.77
CA PHE A 21 5.27 9.81 0.33
C PHE A 21 4.58 8.50 -0.10
N ILE A 22 3.64 7.99 0.70
CA ILE A 22 2.89 6.77 0.37
C ILE A 22 2.11 6.95 -0.94
N LEU A 23 1.36 8.04 -1.09
CA LEU A 23 0.54 8.28 -2.28
C LEU A 23 1.37 8.38 -3.57
N ASN A 24 2.56 8.96 -3.48
CA ASN A 24 3.39 9.25 -4.65
C ASN A 24 4.40 8.12 -4.97
N ALA A 25 4.98 7.49 -3.96
CA ALA A 25 6.06 6.50 -4.13
C ALA A 25 5.54 5.06 -4.19
N LEU A 26 4.52 4.72 -3.38
CA LEU A 26 4.07 3.33 -3.25
C LEU A 26 3.60 2.74 -4.60
N PRO A 27 2.84 3.43 -5.48
CA PRO A 27 2.46 2.88 -6.78
C PRO A 27 3.66 2.54 -7.69
N GLY A 28 4.70 3.38 -7.66
CA GLY A 28 5.93 3.15 -8.43
C GLY A 28 6.71 1.95 -7.91
N LEU A 29 6.91 1.87 -6.59
CA LEU A 29 7.56 0.74 -5.93
C LEU A 29 6.80 -0.57 -6.15
N ALA A 30 5.46 -0.52 -6.06
CA ALA A 30 4.58 -1.65 -6.30
C ALA A 30 4.71 -2.17 -7.73
N LYS A 31 4.75 -1.29 -8.75
CA LYS A 31 4.81 -1.71 -10.16
C LYS A 31 6.04 -2.58 -10.48
N GLU A 32 7.17 -2.33 -9.85
CA GLU A 32 8.41 -3.08 -10.07
C GLU A 32 8.48 -4.31 -9.15
N ALA A 33 8.21 -4.15 -7.87
CA ALA A 33 8.34 -5.22 -6.88
C ALA A 33 7.23 -6.28 -7.01
N MET A 34 6.02 -5.91 -7.38
CA MET A 34 4.87 -6.82 -7.49
C MET A 34 4.92 -7.72 -8.74
N GLN A 35 5.91 -7.55 -9.62
CA GLN A 35 6.14 -8.48 -10.74
C GLN A 35 6.70 -9.83 -10.26
N ASP A 36 7.31 -9.87 -9.07
CA ASP A 36 7.75 -11.10 -8.44
C ASP A 36 6.60 -11.75 -7.64
N SER A 37 6.12 -12.90 -8.11
CA SER A 37 5.06 -13.66 -7.47
C SER A 37 5.43 -14.17 -6.07
N SER A 38 6.71 -14.42 -5.81
CA SER A 38 7.20 -14.84 -4.49
C SER A 38 7.16 -13.68 -3.51
N PHE A 39 7.53 -12.48 -3.96
CA PHE A 39 7.42 -11.25 -3.16
C PHE A 39 5.95 -10.91 -2.86
N MET A 40 5.05 -11.08 -3.82
CA MET A 40 3.61 -10.88 -3.60
C MET A 40 3.06 -11.73 -2.46
N MET A 41 3.48 -12.99 -2.36
CA MET A 41 3.10 -13.88 -1.26
C MET A 41 3.65 -13.42 0.10
N GLN A 42 4.82 -12.77 0.12
CA GLN A 42 5.41 -12.19 1.33
C GLN A 42 4.76 -10.86 1.71
N LEU A 43 4.25 -10.10 0.74
CA LEU A 43 3.64 -8.79 0.95
C LEU A 43 2.21 -8.90 1.50
N LEU A 44 1.49 -9.97 1.18
CA LEU A 44 0.13 -10.22 1.65
C LEU A 44 -0.04 -10.05 3.19
N PRO A 45 0.74 -10.71 4.05
CA PRO A 45 0.60 -10.53 5.51
C PRO A 45 0.87 -9.10 5.98
N VAL A 46 1.72 -8.34 5.28
CA VAL A 46 1.99 -6.92 5.61
C VAL A 46 0.73 -6.08 5.38
N PHE A 47 0.06 -6.25 4.23
CA PHE A 47 -1.19 -5.54 3.97
C PHE A 47 -2.30 -5.90 4.96
N LEU A 48 -2.44 -7.18 5.30
CA LEU A 48 -3.41 -7.63 6.31
C LEU A 48 -3.14 -7.00 7.68
N GLY A 49 -1.86 -6.83 8.05
CA GLY A 49 -1.45 -6.12 9.26
C GLY A 49 -1.91 -4.65 9.26
N ILE A 50 -1.64 -3.93 8.17
CA ILE A 50 -2.02 -2.52 8.02
C ILE A 50 -3.54 -2.33 8.14
N VAL A 51 -4.32 -3.18 7.45
CA VAL A 51 -5.78 -3.14 7.51
C VAL A 51 -6.26 -3.35 8.95
N LYS A 52 -5.74 -4.39 9.61
CA LYS A 52 -6.09 -4.70 11.00
C LYS A 52 -5.78 -3.54 11.96
N GLU A 53 -4.63 -2.89 11.81
CA GLU A 53 -4.21 -1.76 12.64
C GLU A 53 -5.01 -0.49 12.38
N SER A 54 -5.48 -0.28 11.14
CA SER A 54 -6.35 0.85 10.79
C SER A 54 -7.75 0.78 11.42
N GLY A 55 -8.15 -0.39 11.94
CA GLY A 55 -9.50 -0.66 12.44
C GLY A 55 -10.54 -0.83 11.34
N LEU A 56 -10.12 -0.82 10.06
CA LEU A 56 -10.99 -1.10 8.92
C LEU A 56 -11.23 -2.60 8.80
N ASP A 57 -12.48 -2.98 8.58
CA ASP A 57 -12.82 -4.36 8.29
C ASP A 57 -12.48 -4.72 6.84
N ILE A 58 -11.84 -5.88 6.65
CA ILE A 58 -11.39 -6.28 5.31
C ILE A 58 -12.57 -6.56 4.36
N GLN A 59 -13.72 -7.01 4.87
CA GLN A 59 -14.91 -7.20 4.04
C GLN A 59 -15.46 -5.85 3.60
N GLN A 60 -15.41 -4.82 4.45
CA GLN A 60 -15.76 -3.45 4.06
C GLN A 60 -14.83 -2.93 2.97
N LEU A 61 -13.51 -3.13 3.09
CA LEU A 61 -12.55 -2.74 2.06
C LEU A 61 -12.80 -3.44 0.72
N LEU A 62 -13.09 -4.75 0.75
CA LEU A 62 -13.43 -5.51 -0.46
C LEU A 62 -14.74 -5.02 -1.09
N GLN A 63 -15.74 -4.65 -0.30
CA GLN A 63 -16.97 -4.04 -0.77
C GLN A 63 -16.72 -2.68 -1.43
N PHE A 64 -15.90 -1.81 -0.81
CA PHE A 64 -15.50 -0.54 -1.40
C PHE A 64 -14.77 -0.72 -2.74
N ALA A 65 -13.84 -1.67 -2.82
CA ALA A 65 -13.13 -1.99 -4.05
C ALA A 65 -14.07 -2.51 -5.15
N ALA A 66 -15.05 -3.36 -4.80
CA ALA A 66 -16.06 -3.86 -5.74
C ALA A 66 -16.95 -2.72 -6.28
N LEU A 67 -17.34 -1.77 -5.42
CA LEU A 67 -18.11 -0.58 -5.83
C LEU A 67 -17.32 0.35 -6.75
N GLN A 68 -16.01 0.54 -6.50
CA GLN A 68 -15.15 1.38 -7.32
C GLN A 68 -14.76 0.71 -8.65
N GLY A 69 -14.59 -0.61 -8.67
CA GLY A 69 -14.43 -1.40 -9.89
C GLY A 69 -15.69 -1.42 -10.76
N GLY A 70 -16.87 -1.39 -10.16
CA GLY A 70 -18.16 -1.28 -10.86
C GLY A 70 -18.41 0.05 -11.57
N LEU A 71 -17.78 1.14 -11.12
CA LEU A 71 -17.82 2.45 -11.80
C LEU A 71 -16.86 2.56 -12.99
N SER A 72 -15.97 1.57 -13.18
CA SER A 72 -14.95 1.56 -14.26
C SER A 72 -15.32 0.65 -15.44
N SER A 73 -16.52 0.06 -15.46
CA SER A 73 -16.98 -0.86 -16.52
C SER A 73 -18.25 -0.42 -17.25
N SER A 74 -18.48 0.89 -17.38
CA SER A 74 -19.45 1.44 -18.33
C SER A 74 -18.74 2.10 -19.50
N ASN A 75 -18.52 1.33 -20.57
CA ASN A 75 -18.30 1.81 -21.94
C ASN A 75 -18.96 0.81 -22.91
#